data_AF-A0A1T2KVH4-F1
#
_entry.id   AF-A0A1T2KVH4-F1
#
_cell.length_a   1.000
_cell.length_b   1.000
_cell.length_c   1.000
_cell.angle_alpha   90.00
_cell.angle_beta   90.00
_cell.angle_gamma   90.00
#
_symmetry.space_group_name_H-M   'P 1'
#
loop_
_entity.id
_entity.type
_entity.pdbx_description
1 polymer ?
#
loop_
_entity_poly.entity_id
_entity_poly.type
_entity_poly.pdbx_seq_one_letter_code
_entity_poly.pdbx_strand_id
1 'polypeptide(L)' 'MGILPYYLHQLDPVSGTHTFAVSDAEAIGIYTELLARLPGYLAPKLVREQAGALSKTPL' A
#
# COMPACT_ATOMS: atom_id res chain seq x y z
N MET A 1 9.88 1.40 21.46
CA MET A 1 9.81 0.25 20.53
C MET A 1 9.72 0.80 19.11
N GLY A 2 10.80 0.71 18.34
CA GLY A 2 10.91 1.29 17.00
C GLY A 2 10.40 0.32 15.93
N ILE A 3 9.16 0.51 15.49
CA ILE A 3 8.58 -0.24 14.37
C ILE A 3 8.80 0.59 13.11
N LEU A 4 9.53 0.04 12.14
CA LEU A 4 9.75 0.67 10.84
C LEU A 4 8.67 0.20 9.86
N PRO A 5 7.87 1.11 9.28
CA PRO A 5 6.93 0.76 8.22
C PRO A 5 7.69 0.22 7.00
N TYR A 6 7.34 -1.00 6.56
CA TYR A 6 8.01 -1.63 5.41
C TYR A 6 7.15 -1.57 4.14
N TYR A 7 5.83 -1.69 4.26
CA TYR A 7 4.90 -1.64 3.11
C TYR A 7 3.56 -1.01 3.47
N LEU A 8 3.00 -0.28 2.50
CA LEU A 8 1.58 0.08 2.44
C LEU A 8 0.95 -0.82 1.37
N HIS A 9 0.17 -1.80 1.80
CA HIS A 9 -0.48 -2.76 0.92
C HIS A 9 -1.83 -2.25 0.46
N GLN A 10 -2.06 -2.23 -0.85
CA GLN A 10 -3.42 -2.23 -1.36
C GLN A 10 -4.13 -3.53 -0.96
N LEU A 11 -5.45 -3.47 -0.92
CA LEU A 11 -6.27 -4.59 -0.50
C LEU A 11 -6.10 -5.80 -1.42
N ASP A 12 -5.85 -6.95 -0.82
CA ASP A 12 -5.82 -8.21 -1.54
C ASP A 12 -7.22 -8.59 -2.03
N PRO A 13 -7.37 -9.01 -3.31
CA PRO A 13 -8.65 -9.43 -3.86
C PRO A 13 -8.99 -10.84 -3.37
N VAL A 14 -9.35 -10.95 -2.10
CA VAL A 14 -9.90 -12.18 -1.50
C VAL A 14 -11.43 -12.09 -1.43
N SER A 15 -12.10 -13.23 -1.42
CA SER A 15 -13.56 -13.27 -1.51
C SER A 15 -14.22 -12.41 -0.41
N GLY A 16 -15.09 -11.49 -0.82
CA GLY A 16 -15.84 -10.62 0.09
C GLY A 16 -15.15 -9.29 0.48
N THR A 17 -13.95 -8.99 -0.01
CA THR A 17 -13.24 -7.75 0.37
C THR A 17 -13.49 -6.55 -0.56
N HIS A 18 -14.22 -6.74 -1.66
CA HIS A 18 -14.44 -5.71 -2.69
C HIS A 18 -14.92 -4.35 -2.16
N THR A 19 -15.74 -4.32 -1.11
CA THR A 19 -16.25 -3.07 -0.51
C THR A 19 -15.16 -2.23 0.17
N PHE A 20 -14.04 -2.84 0.52
CA PHE A 20 -12.88 -2.15 1.12
C PHE A 20 -11.83 -1.74 0.08
N ALA A 21 -12.01 -2.15 -1.19
CA ALA A 21 -11.05 -1.86 -2.25
C ALA A 21 -11.18 -0.40 -2.66
N VAL A 22 -10.06 0.31 -2.67
CA VAL A 22 -9.95 1.68 -3.20
C VAL A 22 -9.28 1.64 -4.56
N SER A 23 -9.59 2.64 -5.40
CA SER A 23 -8.94 2.79 -6.70
C SER A 23 -7.45 3.11 -6.57
N ASP A 24 -6.68 2.93 -7.65
CA ASP A 24 -5.25 3.27 -7.66
C ASP A 24 -5.01 4.76 -7.46
N ALA A 25 -5.86 5.59 -8.06
CA ALA A 25 -5.82 7.04 -7.87
C ALA A 25 -6.02 7.42 -6.39
N GLU A 26 -6.95 6.77 -5.71
CA GLU A 26 -7.21 7.01 -4.29
C GLU A 26 -6.06 6.51 -3.40
N ALA A 27 -5.54 5.31 -3.67
CA ALA A 27 -4.38 4.76 -2.96
C ALA A 27 -3.14 5.65 -3.09
N ILE A 28 -2.87 6.18 -4.30
CA ILE A 28 -1.79 7.13 -4.57
C ILE A 28 -2.01 8.45 -3.82
N GLY A 29 -3.26 8.94 -3.76
CA GLY A 29 -3.61 10.14 -2.99
C GLY A 29 -3.30 9.98 -1.49
N ILE A 30 -3.79 8.90 -0.89
CA ILE A 30 -3.53 8.55 0.51
C ILE A 30 -2.01 8.41 0.77
N TYR A 31 -1.30 7.73 -0.13
CA TYR A 31 0.14 7.55 -0.02
C TYR A 31 0.90 8.88 -0.07
N THR A 32 0.50 9.79 -0.95
CA THR A 32 1.11 11.12 -1.06
C THR A 32 0.91 11.94 0.21
N GLU A 33 -0.31 11.93 0.78
CA GLU A 33 -0.57 12.59 2.06
C GLU A 33 0.23 11.98 3.22
N LEU A 34 0.41 10.66 3.21
CA LEU A 34 1.22 9.96 4.20
C LEU A 34 2.69 10.37 4.11
N LEU A 35 3.26 10.43 2.91
CA LEU A 35 4.64 10.87 2.67
C LEU A 35 4.87 12.32 3.12
N ALA A 36 3.89 13.20 2.95
CA ALA A 36 3.99 14.59 3.40
C ALA A 36 4.06 14.72 4.94
N ARG A 37 3.60 13.70 5.68
CA ARG A 37 3.53 13.71 7.15
C ARG A 37 4.63 12.88 7.81
N LEU A 38 5.38 12.09 7.06
CA LEU A 38 6.41 11.19 7.58
C LEU A 38 7.82 11.64 7.16
N PRO A 39 8.82 11.53 8.04
CA PRO A 39 10.23 11.57 7.66
C PRO A 39 10.52 10.52 6.58
N GLY A 40 11.39 10.82 5.62
CA GLY A 40 11.65 9.95 4.46
C GLY A 40 12.16 8.53 4.80
N TYR A 41 12.72 8.30 5.99
CA TYR A 41 13.13 6.98 6.46
C TYR A 41 11.97 6.13 7.03
N LEU A 42 10.79 6.73 7.22
CA LEU A 42 9.56 6.07 7.64
C LEU A 42 8.55 5.92 6.48
N ALA A 43 8.91 6.36 5.28
CA ALA A 43 8.09 6.23 4.09
C ALA A 43 7.96 4.74 3.68
N PRO A 44 6.77 4.12 3.80
CA PRO A 44 6.58 2.74 3.38
C PRO A 44 6.54 2.66 1.85
N LYS A 45 6.77 1.47 1.27
CA LYS A 45 6.54 1.27 -0.17
C LYS A 45 5.08 0.94 -0.45
N LEU A 46 4.42 1.69 -1.32
CA LEU A 46 3.08 1.35 -1.83
C LEU A 46 3.19 0.16 -2.78
N VAL A 47 2.48 -0.92 -2.48
CA VAL A 47 2.56 -2.19 -3.21
C VAL A 47 1.18 -2.85 -3.33
N ARG A 48 1.02 -3.69 -4.35
CA ARG A 48 -0.15 -4.54 -4.59
C ARG A 48 0.28 -6.00 -4.72
N GLU A 49 -0.52 -6.91 -4.19
CA GLU A 49 -0.43 -8.33 -4.51
C GLU A 49 -1.14 -8.60 -5.84
N GLN A 50 -0.48 -9.33 -6.73
CA GLN A 50 -1.06 -9.80 -7.98
C GLN A 50 -1.10 -11.33 -7.93
N ALA A 51 -2.28 -11.92 -8.03
CA ALA A 51 -2.45 -13.37 -8.00
C ALA A 51 -1.58 -14.04 -9.08
N GLY A 52 -0.62 -14.86 -8.66
CA GLY A 52 0.34 -15.55 -9.54
C GLY A 52 1.69 -14.85 -9.75
N ALA A 53 1.92 -13.66 -9.16
CA ALA A 53 3.23 -13.02 -9.18
C ALA A 53 4.19 -13.66 -8.15
N LEU A 54 5.47 -13.79 -8.52
CA LEU A 54 6.52 -14.32 -7.64
C LEU A 54 6.91 -13.36 -6.50
N SER A 55 6.50 -12.09 -6.58
CA SER A 55 6.76 -11.05 -5.58
C SER A 55 5.81 -9.85 -5.71
N LYS A 56 5.74 -9.03 -4.65
CA LYS A 56 4.92 -7.80 -4.54
C LYS A 56 5.26 -6.80 -5.66
N THR A 57 4.24 -6.26 -6.32
CA THR A 57 4.41 -5.28 -7.41
C THR A 57 4.31 -3.85 -6.85
N PRO A 58 5.32 -2.98 -7.05
CA PRO A 58 5.23 -1.57 -6.70
C PRO A 58 4.24 -0.84 -7.63
N LEU A 59 3.50 0.12 -7.07
CA LEU A 59 2.60 1.02 -7.79
C LEU A 59 3.22 2.41 -7.99
#